data_AF-A0A3R7LF83-F1
#
_entry.id   AF-A0A3R7LF83-F1
#
_cell.length_a   1.000
_cell.length_b   1.000
_cell.length_c   1.000
_cell.angle_alpha   90.00
_cell.angle_beta   90.00
_cell.angle_gamma   90.00
#
_symmetry.space_group_name_H-M   'P 1'
#
loop_
_entity.id
_entity.type
_entity.pdbx_description
1 polymer ?
#
loop_
_entity_poly.entity_id
_entity_poly.type
_entity_poly.pdbx_seq_one_letter_code
_entity_poly.pdbx_strand_id
1 'polypeptide(L)'
;MDDVAALLVEYLRTPMPGRGGLVASNPRLFSPDVVAALDDAHETLLQAQRQARDACHSIDDVMGSIDLPSLPRLTPMERCELSLTEEAMIAQFADRLSTLLAQRGMLEAAVAGGALSVGAEGCSFAKPWHQQCPIVLEVLSFLPVAFTFNVAENVCRLWRAWLCVPADSRAFWTGCVQREFPESLQTLLQLQDADLYQSDWRTIAMVCCADEDDGAEVAEE
;
A
#
# COMPACT_ATOMS: atom_id res chain seq x y z
N MET A 1 -5.79 17.17 -17.08
CA MET A 1 -5.77 15.99 -16.18
C MET A 1 -7.09 15.85 -15.42
N ASP A 2 -7.78 16.96 -15.13
CA ASP A 2 -9.10 16.99 -14.48
C ASP A 2 -10.19 16.14 -15.16
N ASP A 3 -10.06 15.91 -16.47
CA ASP A 3 -10.98 15.11 -17.29
C ASP A 3 -10.96 13.60 -16.92
N VAL A 4 -9.80 13.07 -16.52
CA VAL A 4 -9.64 11.64 -16.21
C VAL A 4 -10.30 11.29 -14.88
N ALA A 5 -10.06 12.10 -13.84
CA ALA A 5 -10.70 11.89 -12.54
C ALA A 5 -12.22 12.05 -12.65
N ALA A 6 -12.69 13.03 -13.43
CA ALA A 6 -14.12 13.22 -13.69
C ALA A 6 -14.76 11.99 -14.35
N LEU A 7 -14.12 11.40 -15.36
CA LEU A 7 -14.62 10.19 -16.03
C LEU A 7 -14.65 8.96 -15.12
N LEU A 8 -13.64 8.79 -14.26
CA LEU A 8 -13.60 7.68 -13.28
C LEU A 8 -14.69 7.83 -12.20
N VAL A 9 -14.98 9.07 -11.82
CA VAL A 9 -16.07 9.39 -10.90
C VAL A 9 -17.44 9.19 -11.55
N GLU A 10 -17.57 9.57 -12.82
CA GLU A 10 -18.78 9.33 -13.61
C GLU A 10 -19.05 7.83 -13.73
N TYR A 11 -18.00 7.01 -13.90
CA TYR A 11 -18.12 5.55 -13.88
C TYR A 11 -18.70 5.03 -12.56
N LEU A 12 -18.16 5.48 -11.42
CA LEU A 12 -18.64 5.07 -10.10
C LEU A 12 -20.08 5.50 -9.82
N ARG A 13 -20.49 6.68 -10.30
CA ARG A 13 -21.87 7.19 -10.17
C ARG A 13 -22.86 6.54 -11.13
N THR A 14 -22.38 5.99 -12.24
CA THR A 14 -23.25 5.39 -13.25
C THR A 14 -23.71 4.01 -12.78
N PRO A 15 -25.02 3.72 -12.74
CA PRO A 15 -25.50 2.39 -12.40
C PRO A 15 -25.07 1.37 -13.47
N MET A 16 -24.83 0.12 -13.05
CA MET A 16 -24.31 -0.99 -13.87
C MET A 16 -24.78 -1.04 -15.35
N PRO A 17 -26.09 -0.95 -15.67
CA PRO A 17 -26.53 -1.00 -17.07
C PRO A 17 -26.02 0.15 -17.95
N GLY A 18 -25.62 1.29 -17.36
CA GLY A 18 -25.06 2.44 -18.08
C GLY A 18 -23.54 2.45 -18.22
N ARG A 19 -22.81 1.65 -17.43
CA ARG A 19 -21.33 1.67 -17.37
C ARG A 19 -20.69 1.23 -18.68
N GLY A 20 -21.31 0.31 -19.41
CA GLY A 20 -20.79 -0.21 -20.67
C GLY A 20 -20.62 0.87 -21.76
N GLY A 21 -21.49 1.89 -21.78
CA GLY A 21 -21.37 3.00 -22.73
C GLY A 21 -20.16 3.89 -22.45
N LEU A 22 -19.85 4.10 -21.16
CA LEU A 22 -18.73 4.92 -20.72
C LEU A 22 -17.39 4.23 -20.98
N VAL A 23 -17.32 2.92 -20.74
CA VAL A 23 -16.17 2.06 -21.05
C VAL A 23 -15.91 2.03 -22.56
N ALA A 24 -16.95 1.82 -23.36
CA ALA A 24 -16.85 1.79 -24.82
C ALA A 24 -16.39 3.13 -25.43
N SER A 25 -16.76 4.24 -24.80
CA SER A 25 -16.38 5.59 -25.24
C SER A 25 -14.94 5.96 -24.87
N ASN A 26 -14.36 5.31 -23.84
CA ASN A 26 -13.03 5.63 -23.32
C ASN A 26 -12.15 4.38 -23.10
N PRO A 27 -11.91 3.56 -24.14
CA PRO A 27 -11.27 2.23 -23.99
C PRO A 27 -9.80 2.29 -23.57
N ARG A 28 -9.14 3.44 -23.75
CA ARG A 28 -7.75 3.66 -23.29
C ARG A 28 -7.66 3.91 -21.79
N LEU A 29 -8.73 4.43 -21.19
CA LEU A 29 -8.81 4.71 -19.76
C LEU A 29 -9.39 3.50 -19.00
N PHE A 30 -10.46 2.91 -19.52
CA PHE A 30 -11.15 1.76 -18.93
C PHE A 30 -10.60 0.44 -19.49
N SER A 31 -9.36 0.11 -19.13
CA SER A 31 -8.84 -1.24 -19.33
C SER A 31 -9.61 -2.25 -18.45
N PRO A 32 -9.63 -3.55 -18.78
CA PRO A 32 -10.33 -4.56 -17.98
C PRO A 32 -9.92 -4.54 -16.50
N ASP A 33 -8.63 -4.33 -16.22
CA ASP A 33 -8.11 -4.26 -14.85
C ASP A 33 -8.60 -3.01 -14.10
N VAL A 34 -8.69 -1.87 -14.79
CA VAL A 34 -9.21 -0.62 -14.21
C VAL A 34 -10.71 -0.73 -13.94
N VAL A 35 -11.45 -1.35 -14.85
CA VAL A 35 -12.89 -1.61 -14.69
C VAL A 35 -13.13 -2.51 -13.48
N ALA A 36 -12.39 -3.63 -13.37
CA ALA A 36 -12.48 -4.53 -12.23
C ALA A 36 -12.16 -3.81 -10.90
N ALA A 37 -11.08 -3.03 -10.87
CA ALA A 37 -10.71 -2.27 -9.67
C ALA A 37 -11.75 -1.20 -9.28
N LEU A 38 -12.40 -0.55 -10.25
CA LEU A 38 -13.48 0.41 -9.99
C LEU A 38 -14.77 -0.27 -9.50
N ASP A 39 -15.07 -1.46 -10.02
CA ASP A 39 -16.22 -2.25 -9.56
C ASP A 39 -15.98 -2.74 -8.12
N ASP A 40 -14.78 -3.26 -7.81
CA ASP A 40 -14.37 -3.64 -6.46
C ASP A 40 -14.41 -2.45 -5.49
N ALA A 41 -13.93 -1.29 -5.93
CA ALA A 41 -13.99 -0.06 -5.14
C ALA A 41 -15.44 0.37 -4.87
N HIS A 42 -16.33 0.27 -5.87
CA HIS A 42 -17.74 0.59 -5.70
C HIS A 42 -18.41 -0.37 -4.71
N GLU A 43 -18.13 -1.68 -4.79
CA GLU A 43 -18.64 -2.66 -3.82
C GLU A 43 -18.13 -2.38 -2.40
N THR A 44 -16.85 -2.07 -2.27
CA THR A 44 -16.23 -1.71 -0.97
C THR A 44 -16.89 -0.47 -0.37
N LEU A 45 -17.16 0.55 -1.19
CA LEU A 45 -17.86 1.76 -0.75
C LEU A 45 -19.29 1.45 -0.27
N LEU A 46 -20.05 0.65 -1.01
CA LEU A 46 -21.39 0.22 -0.61
C LEU A 46 -21.37 -0.60 0.68
N GLN A 47 -20.37 -1.47 0.85
CA GLN A 47 -20.19 -2.25 2.07
C GLN A 47 -19.89 -1.35 3.27
N ALA A 48 -18.97 -0.40 3.13
CA ALA A 48 -18.65 0.57 4.18
C ALA A 48 -19.88 1.41 4.57
N GLN A 49 -20.70 1.82 3.60
CA GLN A 49 -21.94 2.53 3.87
C GLN A 49 -22.94 1.69 4.68
N ARG A 50 -23.13 0.42 4.32
CA ARG A 50 -24.01 -0.50 5.05
C ARG A 50 -23.53 -0.67 6.49
N GLN A 51 -22.23 -0.90 6.68
CA GLN A 51 -21.64 -1.05 8.00
C GLN A 51 -21.80 0.20 8.87
N ALA A 52 -21.59 1.40 8.29
CA ALA A 52 -21.82 2.66 9.00
C ALA A 52 -23.28 2.82 9.41
N ARG A 53 -24.22 2.49 8.51
CA ARG A 53 -25.66 2.53 8.80
C ARG A 53 -26.07 1.53 9.88
N ASP A 54 -25.55 0.31 9.83
CA ASP A 54 -25.82 -0.74 10.81
C ASP A 54 -25.27 -0.36 12.19
N ALA A 55 -24.10 0.27 12.24
CA ALA A 55 -23.53 0.82 13.49
C ALA A 55 -24.43 1.93 14.06
N CYS A 56 -24.90 2.86 13.23
CA CYS A 56 -25.85 3.89 13.67
C CYS A 56 -27.15 3.29 14.21
N HIS A 57 -27.73 2.30 13.51
CA HIS A 57 -28.93 1.60 13.99
C HIS A 57 -28.68 0.86 15.31
N SER A 58 -27.54 0.18 15.45
CA SER A 58 -27.19 -0.50 16.70
C SER A 58 -27.02 0.48 17.86
N ILE A 59 -26.46 1.67 17.63
CA ILE A 59 -26.36 2.71 18.65
C ILE A 59 -27.76 3.20 19.04
N ASP A 60 -28.61 3.48 18.05
CA ASP A 60 -29.98 3.94 18.29
C ASP A 60 -30.82 2.89 19.05
N ASP A 61 -30.67 1.60 18.73
CA ASP A 61 -31.35 0.49 19.41
C ASP A 61 -30.90 0.33 20.86
N VAL A 62 -29.59 0.37 21.12
CA VAL A 62 -29.04 0.34 22.49
C VAL A 62 -29.54 1.54 23.29
N MET A 63 -29.54 2.73 22.68
CA MET A 63 -30.03 3.95 23.30
C MET A 63 -31.54 3.95 23.55
N GLY A 64 -32.34 3.27 22.72
CA GLY A 64 -33.78 3.09 22.91
C GLY A 64 -34.13 2.04 23.96
N SER A 65 -33.26 1.04 24.14
CA SER A 65 -33.44 -0.05 25.12
C SER A 65 -33.05 0.31 26.55
N ILE A 66 -32.30 1.41 26.73
CA ILE A 66 -31.79 1.87 28.02
C ILE A 66 -32.53 3.15 28.42
N ASP A 67 -33.52 3.04 29.31
CA ASP A 67 -34.16 4.18 30.00
C ASP A 67 -33.18 4.80 31.02
N LEU A 68 -32.09 5.42 30.54
CA LEU A 68 -31.16 6.18 31.39
C LEU A 68 -31.17 7.67 31.01
N PRO A 69 -31.57 8.56 31.94
CA PRO A 69 -31.61 9.99 31.70
C PRO A 69 -30.21 10.57 31.92
N SER A 70 -29.27 10.41 30.98
CA SER A 70 -28.01 11.22 30.90
C SER A 70 -26.92 10.71 29.93
N LEU A 71 -27.20 9.81 28.98
CA LEU A 71 -26.21 9.57 27.91
C LEU A 71 -26.36 10.64 26.82
N PRO A 72 -25.26 11.24 26.32
CA PRO A 72 -25.33 12.21 25.24
C PRO A 72 -25.90 11.51 24.01
N ARG A 73 -27.11 11.91 23.63
CA ARG A 73 -27.72 11.47 22.37
C ARG A 73 -26.89 12.04 21.23
N LEU A 74 -26.56 11.19 20.25
CA LEU A 74 -25.97 11.69 19.00
C LEU A 74 -26.85 12.83 18.49
N THR A 75 -26.27 14.01 18.43
CA THR A 75 -26.92 15.19 17.90
C THR A 75 -27.25 14.95 16.43
N PRO A 76 -28.27 15.65 15.88
CA PRO A 76 -28.56 15.57 14.45
C PRO A 76 -27.34 15.87 13.57
N MET A 77 -26.39 16.68 14.08
CA MET A 77 -25.13 16.98 13.40
C MET A 77 -24.19 15.77 13.38
N GLU A 78 -23.98 15.10 14.51
CA GLU A 78 -23.17 13.87 14.58
C GLU A 78 -23.78 12.73 13.76
N ARG A 79 -25.11 12.64 13.68
CA ARG A 79 -25.80 11.70 12.78
C ARG A 79 -25.60 12.03 11.30
N CYS A 80 -25.55 13.31 10.95
CA CYS A 80 -25.21 13.75 9.59
C CYS A 80 -23.73 13.50 9.26
N GLU A 81 -22.81 13.65 10.22
CA GLU A 81 -21.39 13.34 10.06
C GLU A 81 -21.14 11.82 9.93
N LEU A 82 -21.93 11.00 10.62
CA LEU A 82 -21.92 9.54 10.49
C LEU A 82 -22.65 9.04 9.24
N SER A 83 -23.54 9.85 8.65
CA SER A 83 -24.16 9.55 7.36
C SER A 83 -23.14 9.76 6.25
N LEU A 84 -22.27 8.77 6.05
CA LEU A 84 -21.42 8.64 4.87
C LEU A 84 -22.34 8.44 3.65
N THR A 85 -22.78 9.53 3.04
CA THR A 85 -23.52 9.46 1.78
C THR A 85 -22.61 8.90 0.69
N GLU A 86 -23.20 8.16 -0.24
CA GLU A 86 -22.47 7.60 -1.38
C GLU A 86 -21.75 8.72 -2.15
N GLU A 87 -22.42 9.86 -2.30
CA GLU A 87 -21.91 11.05 -2.94
C GLU A 87 -20.70 11.66 -2.21
N ALA A 88 -20.70 11.67 -0.87
CA ALA A 88 -19.58 12.19 -0.08
C ALA A 88 -18.35 11.28 -0.18
N MET A 89 -18.56 9.96 -0.14
CA MET A 89 -17.45 9.01 -0.31
C MET A 89 -16.89 9.03 -1.73
N ILE A 90 -17.76 9.12 -2.75
CA ILE A 90 -17.34 9.27 -4.14
C ILE A 90 -16.61 10.59 -4.34
N ALA A 91 -17.05 11.69 -3.73
CA ALA A 91 -16.37 12.97 -3.79
C ALA A 91 -15.00 12.94 -3.09
N GLN A 92 -14.90 12.28 -1.95
CA GLN A 92 -13.62 12.11 -1.24
C GLN A 92 -12.65 11.20 -2.02
N PHE A 93 -13.17 10.15 -2.64
CA PHE A 93 -12.40 9.31 -3.56
C PHE A 93 -11.92 10.12 -4.76
N ALA A 94 -12.78 10.93 -5.37
CA ALA A 94 -12.45 11.82 -6.48
C ALA A 94 -11.33 12.80 -6.12
N ASP A 95 -11.42 13.42 -4.95
CA ASP A 95 -10.47 14.41 -4.47
C ASP A 95 -9.09 13.77 -4.21
N ARG A 96 -9.08 12.61 -3.55
CA ARG A 96 -7.86 11.83 -3.33
C ARG A 96 -7.23 11.35 -4.64
N LEU A 97 -8.04 10.85 -5.56
CA LEU A 97 -7.58 10.40 -6.87
C LEU A 97 -7.00 11.55 -7.68
N SER A 98 -7.68 12.70 -7.69
CA SER A 98 -7.21 13.93 -8.35
C SER A 98 -5.88 14.39 -7.76
N THR A 99 -5.75 14.34 -6.43
CA THR A 99 -4.51 14.68 -5.73
C THR A 99 -3.36 13.73 -6.12
N LEU A 100 -3.61 12.42 -6.15
CA LEU A 100 -2.61 11.42 -6.54
C LEU A 100 -2.18 11.57 -8.01
N LEU A 101 -3.14 11.85 -8.90
CA LEU A 101 -2.86 12.13 -10.32
C LEU A 101 -2.09 13.44 -10.50
N ALA A 102 -2.43 14.48 -9.74
CA ALA A 102 -1.70 15.75 -9.75
C ALA A 102 -0.27 15.61 -9.21
N GLN A 103 -0.07 14.85 -8.14
CA GLN A 103 1.26 14.53 -7.59
C GLN A 103 2.12 13.78 -8.60
N ARG A 104 1.53 12.83 -9.34
CA ARG A 104 2.22 12.17 -10.45
C ARG A 104 2.60 13.15 -11.57
N GLY A 105 1.69 14.05 -11.94
CA GLY A 105 1.98 15.11 -12.93
C GLY A 105 3.07 16.08 -12.47
N MET A 106 3.15 16.39 -11.17
CA MET A 106 4.23 17.20 -10.59
C MET A 106 5.57 16.47 -10.55
N LEU A 107 5.57 15.16 -10.31
CA LEU A 107 6.76 14.33 -10.39
C LEU A 107 7.30 14.27 -11.83
N GLU A 108 6.42 14.10 -12.82
CA GLU A 108 6.78 14.12 -14.24
C GLU A 108 7.28 15.51 -14.70
N ALA A 109 6.70 16.61 -14.18
CA ALA A 109 7.14 17.97 -14.49
C ALA A 109 8.48 18.36 -13.80
N ALA A 110 8.72 17.89 -12.58
CA ALA A 110 9.98 18.09 -11.88
C ALA A 110 11.14 17.34 -12.56
N VAL A 111 10.86 16.18 -13.16
CA VAL A 111 11.82 15.42 -13.96
C VAL A 111 12.06 16.10 -15.33
N ALA A 112 11.07 16.80 -15.89
CA ALA A 112 11.20 17.52 -17.16
C ALA A 112 11.99 18.86 -17.08
N GLY A 113 12.17 19.43 -15.88
CA GLY A 113 12.86 20.72 -15.66
C GLY A 113 14.40 20.62 -15.60
N GLY A 114 14.97 19.42 -15.52
CA GLY A 114 16.40 19.17 -15.60
C GLY A 114 16.74 18.62 -16.98
N ALA A 115 17.52 19.37 -17.76
CA ALA A 115 17.94 18.98 -19.10
C ALA A 115 18.72 17.66 -19.11
N LEU A 116 18.02 16.54 -19.32
CA LEU A 116 18.53 15.34 -19.95
C LEU A 116 17.45 14.83 -20.88
N SER A 117 17.78 14.76 -22.17
CA SER A 117 16.96 14.14 -23.20
C SER A 117 16.72 12.68 -22.82
N VAL A 118 15.60 12.42 -22.16
CA VAL A 118 14.98 11.11 -22.09
C VAL A 118 13.67 11.28 -22.82
N GLY A 119 13.58 10.62 -23.97
CA GLY A 119 12.42 10.70 -24.84
C GLY A 119 11.14 10.36 -24.08
N ALA A 120 10.04 10.90 -24.58
CA ALA A 120 8.69 10.52 -24.22
C ALA A 120 8.45 9.04 -24.55
N GLU A 121 8.98 8.15 -23.72
CA GLU A 121 8.48 6.79 -23.60
C GLU A 121 7.29 6.89 -22.67
N GLY A 122 6.09 6.71 -23.22
CA GLY A 122 4.92 6.44 -22.39
C GLY A 122 5.28 5.37 -21.36
N CYS A 123 4.67 5.42 -20.17
CA CYS A 123 4.80 4.39 -19.15
C CYS A 123 4.34 3.03 -19.71
N SER A 124 5.17 2.41 -20.54
CA SER A 124 5.18 0.99 -20.74
C SER A 124 5.86 0.49 -19.48
N PHE A 125 5.09 -0.10 -18.58
CA PHE A 125 5.65 -1.16 -17.77
C PHE A 125 6.03 -2.26 -18.77
N ALA A 126 7.18 -2.10 -19.43
CA ALA A 126 7.68 -3.03 -20.44
C ALA A 126 7.86 -4.44 -19.86
N LYS A 127 7.87 -4.55 -18.53
CA LYS A 127 7.90 -5.78 -17.77
C LYS A 127 6.82 -5.77 -16.68
N PRO A 128 6.16 -6.90 -16.42
CA PRO A 128 5.30 -7.10 -15.25
C PRO A 128 5.99 -6.66 -13.96
N TRP A 129 5.24 -6.18 -12.96
CA TRP A 129 5.78 -5.67 -11.69
C TRP A 129 6.70 -6.66 -10.97
N HIS A 130 6.38 -7.97 -11.04
CA HIS A 130 7.16 -9.04 -10.41
C HIS A 130 8.53 -9.30 -11.07
N GLN A 131 8.80 -8.65 -12.20
CA GLN A 131 10.07 -8.68 -12.93
C GLN A 131 10.90 -7.40 -12.71
N GLN A 132 10.42 -6.49 -11.86
CA GLN A 132 11.10 -5.23 -11.55
C GLN A 132 11.73 -5.32 -10.16
N CYS A 133 13.06 -5.37 -10.11
CA CYS A 133 13.84 -5.51 -8.88
C CYS A 133 13.41 -4.52 -7.77
N PRO A 134 13.30 -3.20 -8.03
CA PRO A 134 12.98 -2.25 -6.97
C PRO A 134 11.59 -2.49 -6.35
N ILE A 135 10.60 -2.82 -7.17
CA ILE A 135 9.23 -3.07 -6.70
C ILE A 135 9.19 -4.34 -5.85
N VAL A 136 9.83 -5.41 -6.32
CA VAL A 136 9.84 -6.68 -5.59
C VAL A 136 10.56 -6.54 -4.25
N LEU A 137 11.74 -5.90 -4.21
CA LEU A 137 12.48 -5.70 -2.97
C LEU A 137 11.70 -4.82 -1.98
N GLU A 138 11.02 -3.78 -2.47
CA GLU A 138 10.15 -2.94 -1.63
C GLU A 138 9.01 -3.77 -1.02
N VAL A 139 8.32 -4.59 -1.81
CA VAL A 139 7.23 -5.46 -1.31
C VAL A 139 7.77 -6.47 -0.29
N LEU A 140 8.93 -7.08 -0.56
CA LEU A 140 9.56 -8.03 0.37
C LEU A 140 10.01 -7.35 1.67
N SER A 141 10.28 -6.04 1.67
CA SER A 141 10.78 -5.33 2.86
C SER A 141 9.75 -5.26 4.00
N PHE A 142 8.46 -5.46 3.68
CA PHE A 142 7.36 -5.55 4.64
C PHE A 142 7.23 -6.95 5.28
N LEU A 143 7.96 -7.94 4.79
CA LEU A 143 7.93 -9.31 5.30
C LEU A 143 9.08 -9.56 6.29
N PRO A 144 8.91 -10.52 7.23
CA PRO A 144 9.99 -10.92 8.14
C PRO A 144 11.26 -11.35 7.39
N VAL A 145 12.43 -11.04 7.94
CA VAL A 145 13.73 -11.46 7.37
C VAL A 145 13.82 -12.98 7.26
N ALA A 146 13.32 -13.71 8.26
CA ALA A 146 13.24 -15.17 8.23
C ALA A 146 12.43 -15.70 7.03
N PHE A 147 11.35 -15.01 6.65
CA PHE A 147 10.57 -15.39 5.46
C PHE A 147 11.39 -15.19 4.18
N THR A 148 12.18 -14.13 4.13
CA THR A 148 13.01 -13.82 2.95
C THR A 148 14.04 -14.92 2.70
N PHE A 149 14.76 -15.37 3.74
CA PHE A 149 15.74 -16.46 3.62
C PHE A 149 15.08 -17.81 3.28
N ASN A 150 13.97 -18.15 3.94
CA ASN A 150 13.37 -19.47 3.79
C ASN A 150 12.51 -19.61 2.53
N VAL A 151 11.81 -18.55 2.14
CA VAL A 151 10.79 -18.60 1.09
C VAL A 151 11.19 -17.74 -0.11
N ALA A 152 11.43 -16.45 0.08
CA ALA A 152 11.58 -15.51 -1.03
C ALA A 152 12.79 -15.83 -1.94
N GLU A 153 13.92 -16.26 -1.37
CA GLU A 153 15.10 -16.70 -2.12
C GLU A 153 14.86 -17.97 -2.96
N ASN A 154 13.79 -18.71 -2.68
CA ASN A 154 13.44 -19.97 -3.33
C ASN A 154 12.27 -19.85 -4.31
N VAL A 155 11.61 -18.68 -4.40
CA VAL A 155 10.50 -18.45 -5.33
C VAL A 155 10.95 -18.55 -6.78
N CYS A 156 12.01 -17.85 -7.15
CA CYS A 156 12.57 -17.92 -8.50
C CYS A 156 14.04 -17.47 -8.57
N ARG A 157 14.72 -17.83 -9.66
CA ARG A 157 16.14 -17.46 -9.88
C ARG A 157 16.37 -15.96 -9.92
N LEU A 158 15.40 -15.19 -10.41
CA LEU A 158 15.51 -13.75 -10.55
C LEU A 158 15.52 -13.06 -9.18
N TRP A 159 14.60 -13.45 -8.29
CA TRP A 159 14.54 -12.92 -6.93
C TRP A 159 15.78 -13.31 -6.13
N ARG A 160 16.23 -14.57 -6.26
CA ARG A 160 17.49 -15.00 -5.67
C ARG A 160 18.67 -14.15 -6.13
N ALA A 161 18.77 -13.86 -7.43
CA ALA A 161 19.84 -13.03 -7.97
C ALA A 161 19.81 -11.63 -7.35
N TRP A 162 18.63 -11.00 -7.28
CA TRP A 162 18.50 -9.68 -6.66
C TRP A 162 18.87 -9.71 -5.18
N LEU A 163 18.33 -10.65 -4.41
CA LEU A 163 18.55 -10.77 -2.96
C LEU A 163 20.02 -11.08 -2.62
N CYS A 164 20.71 -11.87 -3.44
CA CYS A 164 22.10 -12.27 -3.17
C CYS A 164 23.16 -11.31 -3.72
N VAL A 165 22.83 -10.41 -4.66
CA VAL A 165 23.80 -9.47 -5.26
C VAL A 165 23.82 -8.16 -4.47
N PRO A 166 24.95 -7.77 -3.84
CA PRO A 166 25.01 -6.58 -2.99
C PRO A 166 24.65 -5.27 -3.72
N ALA A 167 24.91 -5.17 -5.03
CA ALA A 167 24.54 -3.99 -5.81
C ALA A 167 23.03 -3.74 -5.86
N ASP A 168 22.23 -4.82 -5.78
CA ASP A 168 20.77 -4.76 -5.89
C ASP A 168 20.09 -4.79 -4.51
N SER A 169 20.56 -5.65 -3.59
CA SER A 169 19.86 -5.91 -2.32
C SER A 169 20.39 -5.15 -1.11
N ARG A 170 21.47 -4.38 -1.23
CA ARG A 170 22.07 -3.74 -0.06
C ARG A 170 21.10 -2.85 0.70
N ALA A 171 20.41 -1.94 0.02
CA ALA A 171 19.44 -1.05 0.65
C ALA A 171 18.30 -1.84 1.33
N PHE A 172 17.85 -2.92 0.68
CA PHE A 172 16.86 -3.83 1.21
C PHE A 172 17.33 -4.48 2.52
N TRP A 173 18.50 -5.13 2.54
CA TRP A 173 19.01 -5.80 3.73
C TRP A 173 19.34 -4.82 4.87
N THR A 174 19.89 -3.65 4.55
CA THR A 174 20.09 -2.59 5.56
C THR A 174 18.76 -2.18 6.20
N GLY A 175 17.72 -1.94 5.41
CA GLY A 175 16.39 -1.56 5.90
C GLY A 175 15.76 -2.66 6.76
N CYS A 176 15.86 -3.91 6.32
CA CYS A 176 15.41 -5.08 7.08
C CYS A 176 16.11 -5.19 8.44
N VAL A 177 17.44 -5.07 8.50
CA VAL A 177 18.21 -5.15 9.75
C VAL A 177 17.86 -4.01 10.69
N GLN A 178 17.73 -2.79 10.18
CA GLN A 178 17.34 -1.62 11.00
C GLN A 178 15.92 -1.75 11.57
N ARG A 179 15.01 -2.38 10.83
CA ARG A 179 13.62 -2.56 11.23
C ARG A 179 13.44 -3.69 12.25
N GLU A 180 14.08 -4.83 12.03
CA GLU A 180 13.84 -6.06 12.82
C GLU A 180 14.87 -6.28 13.92
N PHE A 181 16.14 -5.89 13.71
CA PHE A 181 17.23 -6.22 14.63
C PHE A 181 18.01 -4.97 15.10
N PRO A 182 17.35 -3.96 15.68
CA PRO A 182 18.03 -2.72 16.08
C PRO A 182 19.05 -2.96 17.21
N GLU A 183 18.80 -3.90 18.12
CA GLU A 183 19.69 -4.24 19.22
C GLU A 183 20.96 -4.96 18.74
N SER A 184 20.80 -5.97 17.87
CA SER A 184 21.94 -6.66 17.24
C SER A 184 22.77 -5.70 16.38
N LEU A 185 22.12 -4.78 15.66
CA LEU A 185 22.81 -3.73 14.91
C LEU A 185 23.61 -2.79 15.84
N GLN A 186 23.06 -2.42 16.99
CA GLN A 186 23.75 -1.58 17.98
C GLN A 186 24.96 -2.30 18.58
N THR A 187 24.84 -3.58 18.90
CA THR A 187 25.96 -4.41 19.36
C THR A 187 27.06 -4.51 18.30
N LEU A 188 26.70 -4.72 17.03
CA LEU A 188 27.65 -4.74 15.92
C LEU A 188 28.38 -3.41 15.74
N LEU A 189 27.66 -2.29 15.86
CA LEU A 189 28.23 -0.93 15.82
C LEU A 189 29.23 -0.66 16.96
N GLN A 190 29.02 -1.28 18.12
CA GLN A 190 29.92 -1.14 19.27
C GLN A 190 31.14 -2.06 19.20
N LEU A 191 31.02 -3.20 18.51
CA LEU A 191 32.07 -4.22 18.40
C LEU A 191 33.01 -4.01 17.20
N GLN A 192 32.56 -3.34 16.13
CA GLN A 192 33.38 -3.14 14.93
C GLN A 192 33.95 -1.72 14.81
N ASP A 193 35.29 -1.62 14.74
CA ASP A 193 36.02 -0.47 14.16
C ASP A 193 35.93 -0.45 12.60
N ALA A 194 35.26 -1.44 12.00
CA ALA A 194 35.13 -1.57 10.55
C ALA A 194 33.96 -0.75 10.00
N ASP A 195 34.15 -0.20 8.81
CA ASP A 195 33.13 0.55 8.09
C ASP A 195 31.97 -0.37 7.69
N LEU A 196 30.89 -0.36 8.48
CA LEU A 196 29.64 -1.10 8.16
C LEU A 196 29.05 -0.69 6.79
N TYR A 197 29.50 0.44 6.24
CA TYR A 197 29.19 0.84 4.89
C TYR A 197 29.89 0.00 3.81
N GLN A 198 30.78 -0.92 4.15
CA GLN A 198 31.38 -1.85 3.18
C GLN A 198 31.04 -3.31 3.47
N SER A 199 30.30 -3.55 4.56
CA SER A 199 29.91 -4.87 4.99
C SER A 199 28.80 -5.46 4.11
N ASP A 200 28.80 -6.78 4.02
CA ASP A 200 27.72 -7.53 3.39
C ASP A 200 26.50 -7.59 4.31
N TRP A 201 25.52 -6.74 4.02
CA TRP A 201 24.29 -6.60 4.78
C TRP A 201 23.42 -7.86 4.77
N ARG A 202 23.54 -8.72 3.74
CA ARG A 202 22.83 -10.01 3.73
C ARG A 202 23.40 -10.95 4.80
N THR A 203 24.72 -11.00 4.92
CA THR A 203 25.39 -11.80 5.94
C THR A 203 25.08 -11.27 7.34
N ILE A 204 25.05 -9.94 7.53
CA ILE A 204 24.62 -9.34 8.80
C ILE A 204 23.19 -9.74 9.14
N ALA A 205 22.25 -9.61 8.19
CA ALA A 205 20.86 -10.01 8.38
C ALA A 205 20.72 -11.49 8.76
N MET A 206 21.57 -12.36 8.19
CA MET A 206 21.60 -13.79 8.50
C MET A 206 22.07 -14.06 9.92
N VAL A 207 23.12 -13.37 10.38
CA VAL A 207 23.63 -13.50 11.75
C VAL A 207 22.56 -13.04 12.74
N CYS A 208 21.97 -11.85 12.53
CA CYS A 208 20.93 -11.33 13.42
C CYS A 208 19.70 -12.26 13.48
N CYS A 209 19.31 -12.85 12.34
CA CYS A 209 18.18 -13.77 12.27
C CYS A 209 18.47 -15.12 12.95
N ALA A 210 19.73 -15.57 12.97
CA ALA A 210 20.12 -16.80 13.65
C ALA A 210 20.20 -16.62 15.17
N ASP A 211 20.59 -15.43 15.64
CA ASP A 211 20.68 -15.11 17.07
C ASP A 211 19.30 -15.06 17.76
N GLU A 212 18.21 -14.79 17.04
CA GLU A 212 16.84 -14.82 17.61
C GLU A 212 16.27 -16.24 17.75
N ASP A 213 16.73 -17.20 16.95
CA ASP A 213 16.21 -18.59 16.98
C ASP A 213 16.75 -19.36 18.20
N ASP A 214 17.96 -19.02 18.69
CA ASP A 214 18.57 -19.60 19.90
C ASP A 214 17.98 -19.04 21.21
N GLY A 215 17.12 -18.01 21.15
CA GLY A 215 16.48 -17.40 22.32
C GLY A 215 15.21 -18.12 22.80
N ALA A 216 14.73 -19.13 22.07
CA ALA A 216 13.47 -19.82 22.34
C ALA A 216 13.61 -21.15 23.11
N GLU A 217 14.83 -21.64 23.38
CA GLU A 217 15.07 -22.90 24.09
C GLU A 217 15.95 -22.74 25.34
N VAL A 218 15.51 -22.00 26.36
CA VAL A 218 15.87 -22.31 27.76
C VAL A 218 14.71 -21.99 28.69
N ALA A 219 13.74 -22.89 28.74
CA ALA A 219 12.77 -22.97 29.83
C ALA A 219 12.53 -24.43 30.22
N GLU A 220 13.61 -25.17 30.55
CA GLU A 220 13.54 -26.40 31.33
C GLU A 220 14.76 -26.49 32.26
N GLU A 221 14.61 -26.02 33.51
CA GLU A 221 14.69 -26.79 34.77
C GLU A 221 14.60 -25.87 36.00
#